data_AF-A0A7Y3G5M4-F1
#
_entry.id   AF-A0A7Y3G5M4-F1
#
_cell.length_a   1.000
_cell.length_b   1.000
_cell.length_c   1.000
_cell.angle_alpha   90.00
_cell.angle_beta   90.00
_cell.angle_gamma   90.00
#
_symmetry.space_group_name_H-M   'P 1'
#
loop_
_entity.id
_entity.type
_entity.pdbx_description
1 polymer ?
#
loop_
_entity_poly.entity_id
_entity_poly.type
_entity_poly.pdbx_seq_one_letter_code
_entity_poly.pdbx_strand_id
1 'polypeptide(L)'
;PSETAQSKNQGIFSTDLAFSKDLFKEKASLAFRISDVFNIRKRKSESFTPTFQGVSEFQWRERSFNLSFTYRFNQKKKSERGQRGGGDDDLDFEG
;
A
#
# COMPACT_ATOMS: atom_id res chain seq x y z
N PRO A 1 -14.10 -13.81 1.49
CA PRO A 1 -13.94 -15.23 1.93
C PRO A 1 -14.68 -16.11 0.92
N SER A 2 -14.26 -17.35 0.71
CA SER A 2 -14.99 -18.30 -0.15
C SER A 2 -14.95 -19.71 0.44
N GLU A 3 -16.03 -20.47 0.27
CA GLU A 3 -16.18 -21.81 0.82
C GLU A 3 -16.68 -22.77 -0.27
N THR A 4 -16.18 -24.00 -0.26
CA THR A 4 -16.60 -25.13 -1.10
C THR A 4 -16.87 -26.34 -0.21
N ALA A 5 -17.40 -27.43 -0.78
CA ALA A 5 -17.72 -28.65 -0.04
C ALA A 5 -16.52 -29.28 0.70
N GLN A 6 -15.28 -28.93 0.32
CA GLN A 6 -14.06 -29.48 0.92
C GLN A 6 -13.00 -28.42 1.26
N SER A 7 -13.26 -27.13 1.08
CA SER A 7 -12.27 -26.10 1.40
C SER A 7 -12.89 -24.76 1.82
N LYS A 8 -12.21 -24.07 2.73
CA LYS A 8 -12.54 -22.73 3.22
C LYS A 8 -11.35 -21.80 3.04
N ASN A 9 -11.55 -20.73 2.27
CA ASN A 9 -10.59 -19.66 2.07
C ASN A 9 -10.97 -18.45 2.93
N GLN A 10 -10.06 -18.05 3.80
CA GLN A 10 -10.26 -16.90 4.68
C GLN A 10 -10.24 -15.59 3.87
N GLY A 11 -11.05 -14.62 4.31
CA GLY A 11 -11.06 -13.28 3.73
C GLY A 11 -9.74 -12.56 4.02
N ILE A 12 -9.27 -11.77 3.06
CA ILE A 12 -8.05 -10.98 3.20
C ILE A 12 -8.43 -9.51 3.20
N PHE A 13 -7.99 -8.80 4.22
CA PHE A 13 -7.98 -7.35 4.28
C PHE A 13 -6.52 -6.88 4.32
N SER A 14 -6.24 -5.65 3.91
CA SER A 14 -4.90 -5.07 4.08
C SER A 14 -5.00 -3.56 4.06
N THR A 15 -4.09 -2.90 4.75
CA THR A 15 -4.00 -1.44 4.79
C THR A 15 -2.60 -1.00 4.43
N ASP A 16 -2.50 -0.01 3.54
CA ASP A 16 -1.25 0.64 3.17
C ASP A 16 -1.29 2.08 3.70
N LEU A 17 -0.15 2.61 4.17
CA LEU A 17 -0.03 3.99 4.63
C LEU A 17 1.14 4.68 3.94
N ALA A 18 1.00 5.97 3.66
CA ALA A 18 2.06 6.81 3.12
C ALA A 18 2.03 8.20 3.74
N PHE A 19 3.20 8.75 4.02
CA PHE A 19 3.40 10.08 4.57
C PHE A 19 4.44 10.81 3.71
N SER A 20 4.17 12.05 3.35
CA SER A 20 5.15 12.92 2.70
C SER A 20 5.21 14.26 3.41
N LYS A 21 6.41 14.83 3.46
CA LYS A 21 6.61 16.16 4.02
C LYS A 21 7.66 16.92 3.23
N ASP A 22 7.30 18.13 2.85
CA ASP A 22 8.24 19.08 2.27
C ASP A 22 9.05 19.78 3.37
N LEU A 23 10.34 19.91 3.10
CA LEU A 23 11.36 20.46 3.97
C LEU A 23 12.11 21.58 3.23
N PHE A 24 12.83 22.42 3.98
CA PHE A 24 13.69 23.48 3.44
C PHE A 24 13.00 24.46 2.48
N LYS A 25 11.77 24.89 2.78
CA LYS A 25 10.95 25.75 1.90
C LYS A 25 10.71 25.08 0.54
N GLU A 26 10.18 23.87 0.56
CA GLU A 26 9.85 23.06 -0.63
C GLU A 26 11.07 22.70 -1.51
N LYS A 27 12.30 22.75 -0.97
CA LYS A 27 13.51 22.34 -1.70
C LYS A 27 13.84 20.86 -1.52
N ALA A 28 13.33 20.24 -0.46
CA ALA A 28 13.44 18.81 -0.28
C ALA A 28 12.08 18.22 0.07
N SER A 29 11.88 16.96 -0.27
CA SER A 29 10.70 16.19 0.09
C SER A 29 11.17 14.87 0.68
N LEU A 30 10.65 14.52 1.85
CA LEU A 30 10.83 13.20 2.45
C LEU A 30 9.49 12.46 2.34
N ALA A 31 9.51 11.29 1.73
CA ALA A 31 8.34 10.43 1.60
C ALA A 31 8.61 9.06 2.21
N PHE A 32 7.66 8.55 2.97
CA PHE A 32 7.71 7.24 3.59
C PHE A 32 6.41 6.49 3.31
N ARG A 33 6.52 5.26 2.82
CA ARG A 33 5.39 4.37 2.55
C ARG A 33 5.60 3.04 3.24
N ILE A 34 4.54 2.52 3.84
CA ILE A 34 4.45 1.17 4.38
C ILE A 34 3.30 0.44 3.68
N SER A 35 3.58 -0.74 3.15
CA SER A 35 2.57 -1.59 2.52
C SER A 35 2.23 -2.78 3.42
N ASP A 36 0.96 -3.11 3.57
CA ASP A 36 0.44 -4.13 4.49
C ASP A 36 0.89 -3.92 5.95
N VAL A 37 0.41 -2.83 6.56
CA VAL A 37 0.77 -2.40 7.94
C VAL A 37 0.69 -3.55 8.94
N PHE A 38 -0.40 -4.34 8.87
CA PHE A 38 -0.68 -5.45 9.77
C PHE A 38 -0.05 -6.77 9.34
N ASN A 39 0.56 -6.84 8.14
CA ASN A 39 1.15 -8.06 7.57
C ASN A 39 0.15 -9.24 7.51
N ILE A 40 -1.10 -8.94 7.15
CA ILE A 40 -2.23 -9.90 7.16
C ILE A 40 -2.60 -10.38 5.76
N ARG A 41 -1.91 -9.94 4.70
CA ARG A 41 -2.16 -10.37 3.32
C ARG A 41 -1.62 -11.79 3.06
N LYS A 42 -2.09 -12.75 3.86
CA LYS A 42 -1.80 -14.18 3.77
C LYS A 42 -3.05 -14.92 3.33
N ARG A 43 -2.93 -15.75 2.29
CA ARG A 43 -4.00 -16.67 1.89
C ARG A 43 -3.93 -17.87 2.80
N LYS A 44 -4.96 -18.04 3.62
CA LYS A 44 -5.17 -19.25 4.41
C LYS A 44 -6.31 -20.05 3.80
N SER A 45 -6.01 -21.29 3.45
CA SER A 45 -6.97 -22.27 2.95
C SER A 45 -7.00 -23.45 3.90
N GLU A 46 -8.17 -23.76 4.42
CA GLU A 46 -8.44 -24.97 5.19
C GLU A 46 -9.08 -25.98 4.23
N SER A 47 -8.60 -27.22 4.24
CA SER A 47 -9.16 -28.32 3.44
C SER A 47 -9.69 -29.40 4.38
N PHE A 48 -10.95 -29.76 4.18
CA PHE A 48 -11.67 -30.75 4.98
C PHE A 48 -11.85 -32.02 4.16
N THR A 49 -11.07 -33.05 4.50
CA THR A 49 -11.18 -34.40 3.93
C THR A 49 -11.72 -35.36 5.00
N PRO A 50 -12.40 -36.45 4.62
CA PRO A 50 -12.97 -37.40 5.60
C PRO A 50 -11.96 -38.03 6.55
N THR A 51 -10.68 -38.09 6.15
CA THR A 51 -9.60 -38.78 6.88
C THR A 51 -8.56 -37.83 7.48
N PHE A 52 -8.51 -36.57 7.05
CA PHE A 52 -7.57 -35.57 7.57
C PHE A 52 -8.04 -34.15 7.29
N GLN A 53 -7.60 -33.20 8.14
CA GLN A 53 -7.75 -31.77 7.92
C GLN A 53 -6.38 -31.18 7.57
N GLY A 54 -6.33 -30.36 6.52
CA GLY A 54 -5.10 -29.69 6.08
C GLY A 54 -5.25 -28.17 6.16
N VAL A 55 -4.21 -27.48 6.66
CA VAL A 55 -4.13 -26.01 6.63
C VAL A 55 -2.99 -25.61 5.70
N SER A 56 -3.27 -24.74 4.74
CA SER A 56 -2.30 -24.19 3.80
C SER A 56 -2.22 -22.67 3.94
N GLU A 57 -1.01 -22.16 4.11
CA GLU A 57 -0.74 -20.72 4.16
C GLU A 57 0.18 -20.32 3.01
N PHE A 58 -0.22 -19.30 2.25
CA PHE A 58 0.58 -18.77 1.14
C PHE A 58 0.62 -17.24 1.19
N GLN A 59 1.83 -16.68 1.06
CA GLN A 59 2.06 -15.23 1.04
C GLN A 59 2.84 -14.86 -0.22
N TRP A 60 2.21 -14.08 -1.11
CA TRP A 60 2.83 -13.69 -2.38
C TRP A 60 3.87 -12.57 -2.19
N ARG A 61 3.59 -11.62 -1.30
CA ARG A 61 4.46 -10.51 -0.96
C ARG A 61 4.40 -10.23 0.53
N GLU A 62 5.55 -9.97 1.12
CA GLU A 62 5.65 -9.53 2.50
C GLU A 62 5.46 -8.02 2.60
N ARG A 63 5.23 -7.56 3.84
CA ARG A 63 5.21 -6.14 4.18
C ARG A 63 6.50 -5.47 3.70
N SER A 64 6.37 -4.30 3.08
CA SER A 64 7.49 -3.52 2.57
C SER A 64 7.48 -2.09 3.11
N PHE A 65 8.67 -1.53 3.24
CA PHE A 65 8.90 -0.15 3.64
C PHE A 65 9.66 0.56 2.52
N ASN A 66 9.22 1.74 2.14
CA ASN A 66 9.90 2.58 1.16
C ASN A 66 10.16 3.95 1.76
N LEU A 67 11.42 4.37 1.75
CA LEU A 67 11.84 5.70 2.16
C LEU A 67 12.48 6.39 0.96
N SER A 68 11.94 7.54 0.59
CA SER A 68 12.41 8.33 -0.54
C SER A 68 12.78 9.74 -0.06
N PHE A 69 13.97 10.19 -0.43
CA PHE A 69 14.44 11.55 -0.19
C PHE A 69 14.77 12.20 -1.51
N THR A 70 14.12 13.34 -1.78
CA THR A 70 14.32 14.11 -3.01
C THR A 70 14.79 15.50 -2.64
N TYR A 71 15.89 15.96 -3.24
CA TYR A 71 16.39 17.33 -3.08
C TYR A 71 16.50 18.01 -4.44
N ARG A 72 15.99 19.24 -4.57
CA ARG A 72 15.88 19.97 -5.83
C ARG A 72 16.81 21.18 -5.81
N PHE A 73 17.79 21.20 -6.73
CA PHE A 73 18.71 22.32 -6.90
C PHE A 73 18.15 23.34 -7.91
N ASN A 74 18.32 24.63 -7.62
CA ASN A 74 17.98 25.74 -8.53
C ASN A 74 16.53 25.73 -9.07
N GLN A 75 15.59 25.17 -8.33
CA GLN A 75 14.19 25.16 -8.73
C GLN A 75 13.61 26.56 -8.58
N LYS A 76 13.23 27.19 -9.69
CA LYS A 76 12.47 28.45 -9.68
C LYS A 76 11.13 28.20 -8.98
N LYS A 77 10.72 29.11 -8.08
CA LYS A 77 9.38 29.07 -7.48
C LYS A 77 8.35 28.92 -8.61
N LYS A 78 7.49 27.91 -8.54
CA LYS A 78 6.34 27.82 -9.44
C LYS A 78 5.53 29.10 -9.22
N SER A 79 5.44 29.93 -10.25
CA SER A 79 4.56 31.10 -10.26
C SER A 79 3.13 30.58 -10.29
N GLU A 80 2.30 30.96 -9.32
CA GLU A 80 0.87 30.59 -9.19
C GLU A 80 -0.03 31.22 -10.28
N ARG A 81 0.47 31.37 -11.51
CA ARG A 81 -0.30 31.96 -12.61
C ARG A 81 -0.24 31.06 -13.84
N GLY A 82 -1.24 30.21 -13.96
CA GLY A 82 -1.46 29.38 -15.14
C GLY A 82 -2.23 28.11 -14.83
N GLN A 83 -3.47 28.24 -14.36
CA GLN A 83 -4.39 27.11 -14.29
C GLN A 83 -4.70 26.64 -15.73
N ARG A 84 -4.12 25.50 -16.11
CA ARG A 84 -4.61 24.48 -17.07
C ARG A 84 -3.50 23.48 -17.35
N GLY A 85 -3.52 22.38 -16.60
CA GLY A 85 -2.61 21.25 -16.72
C GLY A 85 -2.61 20.49 -15.39
N GLY A 86 -3.61 19.63 -15.20
CA GLY A 86 -3.77 18.83 -13.99
C GLY A 86 -2.48 18.11 -13.63
N GLY A 87 -1.93 18.46 -12.48
CA GLY A 87 -0.75 17.86 -11.91
C GLY A 87 -1.05 17.53 -10.46
N ASP A 88 -1.35 16.25 -10.23
CA ASP A 88 -1.20 15.55 -8.97
C ASP A 88 -1.96 16.10 -7.76
N ASP A 89 -3.22 16.51 -7.96
CA ASP A 89 -4.23 16.59 -6.89
C ASP A 89 -5.15 15.36 -6.93
N ASP A 90 -4.60 14.16 -7.16
CA ASP A 90 -5.32 12.89 -7.09
C ASP A 90 -4.65 11.95 -6.07
N LEU A 91 -4.89 12.22 -4.79
CA LEU A 91 -5.07 11.17 -3.79
C LEU A 91 -6.16 11.60 -2.81
N ASP A 92 -7.29 12.08 -3.36
CA ASP A 92 -8.58 11.91 -2.69
C ASP A 92 -8.82 10.41 -2.54
N PHE A 93 -8.56 9.91 -1.34
CA PHE A 93 -8.83 8.54 -0.95
C PHE A 93 -10.33 8.44 -0.66
N GLU A 94 -11.14 8.45 -1.72
CA GLU A 94 -12.56 8.13 -1.64
C GLU A 94 -12.68 6.61 -1.46
N GLY A 95 -13.40 6.21 -0.41
CA GLY A 95 -13.75 4.82 -0.11
C GLY A 95 -15.05 4.42 -0.78
#